data_AF-A0A368DAZ6-F1
#
_entry.id   AF-A0A368DAZ6-F1
#
_cell.length_a   1.000
_cell.length_b   1.000
_cell.length_c   1.000
_cell.angle_alpha   90.00
_cell.angle_beta   90.00
_cell.angle_gamma   90.00
#
_symmetry.space_group_name_H-M   'P 1'
#
loop_
_entity.id
_entity.type
_entity.pdbx_description
1 polymer ?
#
loop_
_entity_poly.entity_id
_entity_poly.type
_entity_poly.pdbx_seq_one_letter_code
_entity_poly.pdbx_strand_id
1 'polypeptide(L)'
;MNKYYTLFFSLFFLSISSQNDLEKIKNKYQSINSYNLNYNLVVSTLKENNTVVLIEESGIMYGNNSSFMIKHKNMDIISDGKKIYNVIHNIREINITEYSNNNLWNPINIFKNLLNRLNSSIISYNKDYILVEFLISDLNKVYKFFLDRNYDVFKLELTTSGSKSKTTIFLQDLIFSNKIYNIVFDHSNYENYYLNKL
;
A
#
# COMPACT_ATOMS: atom_id res chain seq x y z
N MET A 1 -12.56 -42.35 -21.27
CA MET A 1 -13.38 -41.25 -20.70
C MET A 1 -12.90 -40.76 -19.32
N ASN A 2 -12.31 -41.58 -18.45
CA ASN A 2 -11.91 -41.15 -17.09
C ASN A 2 -10.89 -40.01 -16.96
N LYS A 3 -9.97 -39.80 -17.92
CA LYS A 3 -8.93 -38.75 -17.81
C LYS A 3 -9.50 -37.31 -17.86
N TYR A 4 -10.61 -37.10 -18.57
CA TYR A 4 -11.23 -35.77 -18.67
C TYR A 4 -12.03 -35.42 -17.43
N TYR A 5 -12.65 -36.41 -16.78
CA TYR A 5 -13.37 -36.21 -15.52
C TYR A 5 -12.43 -35.85 -14.38
N THR A 6 -11.28 -36.51 -14.24
CA THR A 6 -10.28 -36.14 -13.21
C THR A 6 -9.72 -34.74 -13.42
N LEU A 7 -9.45 -34.35 -14.67
CA LEU A 7 -9.00 -32.99 -14.98
C LEU A 7 -10.08 -31.95 -14.62
N PHE A 8 -11.33 -32.20 -15.02
CA PHE A 8 -12.46 -31.31 -14.73
C PHE A 8 -12.72 -31.18 -13.22
N PHE A 9 -12.66 -32.29 -12.48
CA PHE A 9 -12.80 -32.31 -11.02
C PHE A 9 -11.65 -31.55 -10.33
N SER A 10 -10.42 -31.71 -10.80
CA SER A 10 -9.27 -30.97 -10.27
C SER A 10 -9.38 -29.46 -10.52
N LEU A 11 -9.83 -29.05 -11.71
CA LEU A 11 -10.06 -27.64 -12.06
C LEU A 11 -11.20 -27.04 -11.23
N PHE A 12 -12.25 -27.81 -10.97
CA PHE A 12 -13.37 -27.40 -10.13
C PHE A 12 -12.92 -27.15 -8.68
N PHE A 13 -12.15 -28.05 -8.08
CA PHE A 13 -11.62 -27.84 -6.72
C PHE A 13 -10.62 -26.70 -6.64
N LEU A 14 -9.77 -26.52 -7.66
CA LEU A 14 -8.89 -25.35 -7.75
C LEU A 14 -9.69 -24.05 -7.80
N SER A 15 -10.80 -24.02 -8.54
CA SER A 15 -11.69 -22.86 -8.62
C SER A 15 -12.40 -22.55 -7.30
N ILE A 16 -12.79 -23.57 -6.53
CA ILE A 16 -13.40 -23.40 -5.21
C ILE A 16 -12.37 -22.90 -4.20
N SER A 17 -11.15 -23.45 -4.23
CA SER A 17 -10.09 -23.04 -3.32
C SER A 17 -9.71 -21.57 -3.53
N SER A 18 -9.59 -21.12 -4.78
CA SER A 18 -9.28 -19.72 -5.09
C SER A 18 -10.44 -18.78 -4.77
N GLN A 19 -11.69 -19.19 -4.94
CA GLN A 19 -12.86 -18.42 -4.49
C GLN A 19 -12.93 -18.28 -2.97
N ASN A 20 -12.60 -19.35 -2.23
CA ASN A 20 -12.56 -19.31 -0.77
C ASN A 20 -11.42 -18.39 -0.27
N ASP A 21 -10.25 -18.44 -0.91
CA ASP A 21 -9.13 -17.55 -0.57
C ASP A 21 -9.47 -16.08 -0.86
N LEU A 22 -10.12 -15.80 -1.98
CA LEU A 22 -10.66 -14.46 -2.31
C LEU A 22 -11.61 -13.96 -1.23
N GLU A 23 -12.56 -14.78 -0.78
CA GLU A 23 -13.53 -14.41 0.23
C GLU A 23 -12.87 -14.15 1.59
N LYS A 24 -11.90 -14.98 1.99
CA LYS A 24 -11.13 -14.76 3.23
C LYS A 24 -10.33 -13.47 3.19
N ILE A 25 -9.67 -13.16 2.06
CA ILE A 25 -8.96 -11.90 1.87
C ILE A 25 -9.96 -10.73 2.00
N LYS A 26 -11.11 -10.78 1.33
CA LYS A 26 -12.13 -9.73 1.45
C LYS A 26 -12.57 -9.54 2.90
N ASN A 27 -12.92 -10.62 3.57
CA ASN A 27 -13.41 -10.59 4.94
C ASN A 27 -12.37 -10.01 5.92
N LYS A 28 -11.08 -10.26 5.68
CA LYS A 28 -9.99 -9.73 6.51
C LYS A 28 -9.81 -8.22 6.39
N TYR A 29 -9.96 -7.66 5.19
CA TYR A 29 -9.65 -6.25 4.91
C TYR A 29 -10.88 -5.34 4.71
N GLN A 30 -12.11 -5.87 4.69
CA GLN A 30 -13.32 -5.09 4.38
C GLN A 30 -13.69 -4.00 5.41
N SER A 31 -13.29 -4.16 6.67
CA SER A 31 -13.73 -3.32 7.78
C SER A 31 -12.59 -2.51 8.42
N ILE A 32 -11.59 -2.13 7.63
CA ILE A 32 -10.46 -1.34 8.12
C ILE A 32 -10.90 0.10 8.39
N ASN A 33 -10.92 0.47 9.67
CA ASN A 33 -11.17 1.84 10.10
C ASN A 33 -9.88 2.62 10.32
N SER A 34 -8.88 1.97 10.93
CA SER A 34 -7.59 2.56 11.24
C SER A 34 -6.49 1.52 11.22
N TYR A 35 -5.25 2.00 11.18
CA TYR A 35 -4.06 1.17 11.11
C TYR A 35 -2.92 1.74 11.94
N ASN A 36 -2.00 0.86 12.29
CA ASN A 36 -0.63 1.17 12.68
C ASN A 36 0.29 0.22 11.90
N LEU A 37 1.43 0.72 11.40
CA LEU A 37 2.30 0.01 10.50
C LEU A 37 3.74 0.49 10.63
N ASN A 38 4.65 -0.43 10.90
CA ASN A 38 6.08 -0.27 10.65
C ASN A 38 6.43 -0.87 9.29
N TYR A 39 7.27 -0.18 8.52
CA TYR A 39 7.66 -0.65 7.18
C TYR A 39 9.04 -0.21 6.74
N ASN A 40 9.58 -0.96 5.78
CA ASN A 40 10.74 -0.55 4.99
C ASN A 40 10.30 -0.26 3.55
N LEU A 41 10.70 0.90 3.03
CA LEU A 41 10.45 1.38 1.68
C LEU A 41 11.74 1.29 0.88
N VAL A 42 11.66 0.66 -0.28
CA VAL A 42 12.73 0.67 -1.29
C VAL A 42 12.16 1.19 -2.60
N VAL A 43 12.65 2.32 -3.08
CA VAL A 43 12.34 2.84 -4.41
C VAL A 43 13.54 2.59 -5.31
N SER A 44 13.31 1.94 -6.43
CA SER A 44 14.34 1.61 -7.40
C SER A 44 13.87 1.96 -8.82
N THR A 45 14.83 2.10 -9.73
CA THR A 45 14.56 2.27 -11.16
C THR A 45 15.49 1.38 -11.97
N LEU A 46 15.06 1.00 -13.16
CA LEU A 46 15.90 0.25 -14.10
C LEU A 46 16.66 1.22 -15.00
N LYS A 47 17.99 1.29 -14.82
CA LYS A 47 18.89 2.09 -15.66
C LYS A 47 19.94 1.18 -16.28
N GLU A 48 20.05 1.17 -17.61
CA GLU A 48 21.08 0.40 -18.35
C GLU A 48 21.14 -1.09 -17.93
N ASN A 49 19.96 -1.71 -17.78
CA ASN A 49 19.77 -3.09 -17.31
C ASN A 49 20.18 -3.38 -15.85
N ASN A 50 20.63 -2.36 -15.11
CA ASN A 50 20.92 -2.47 -13.69
C ASN A 50 19.76 -1.86 -12.87
N THR A 51 19.42 -2.51 -11.76
CA THR A 51 18.51 -1.94 -10.77
C THR A 51 19.29 -0.95 -9.92
N VAL A 52 18.90 0.32 -9.98
CA VAL A 52 19.48 1.38 -9.16
C VAL A 52 18.49 1.69 -8.03
N VAL A 53 18.95 1.55 -6.78
CA VAL A 53 18.18 1.95 -5.60
C VAL A 53 18.29 3.47 -5.46
N LEU A 54 17.15 4.16 -5.44
CA LEU A 54 17.04 5.60 -5.31
C LEU A 54 16.78 6.01 -3.87
N ILE A 55 15.95 5.24 -3.17
CA ILE A 55 15.53 5.52 -1.79
C ILE A 55 15.46 4.19 -1.05
N GLU A 56 16.02 4.16 0.15
CA GLU A 56 15.83 3.08 1.12
C GLU A 56 15.61 3.72 2.50
N GLU A 57 14.40 3.59 3.02
CA GLU A 57 14.00 4.23 4.27
C GLU A 57 13.07 3.34 5.08
N SER A 58 13.22 3.38 6.40
CA SER A 58 12.25 2.82 7.33
C SER A 58 11.27 3.90 7.77
N GLY A 59 10.02 3.53 7.95
CA GLY A 59 8.97 4.44 8.36
C GLY A 59 7.96 3.81 9.30
N ILE A 60 7.26 4.70 10.01
CA ILE A 60 6.10 4.35 10.83
C ILE A 60 4.90 5.10 10.28
N MET A 61 3.77 4.42 10.17
CA MET A 61 2.53 5.01 9.71
C MET A 61 1.38 4.62 10.60
N TYR A 62 0.55 5.60 10.97
CA TYR A 62 -0.68 5.32 11.68
C TYR A 62 -1.75 6.35 11.36
N GLY A 63 -3.01 5.94 11.49
CA GLY A 63 -4.12 6.82 11.23
C GLY A 63 -5.38 6.08 10.80
N ASN A 64 -6.31 6.85 10.26
CA ASN A 64 -7.54 6.39 9.62
C ASN A 64 -7.64 6.97 8.20
N ASN A 65 -8.84 6.89 7.61
CA ASN A 65 -9.03 7.21 6.20
C ASN A 65 -8.73 8.67 5.86
N SER A 66 -9.01 9.63 6.75
CA SER A 66 -8.81 11.06 6.49
C SER A 66 -7.67 11.65 7.32
N SER A 67 -7.40 11.11 8.50
CA SER A 67 -6.43 11.63 9.45
C SER A 67 -5.33 10.62 9.71
N PHE A 68 -4.13 10.92 9.26
CA PHE A 68 -2.98 10.01 9.35
C PHE A 68 -1.67 10.76 9.51
N MET A 69 -0.65 10.05 9.99
CA MET A 69 0.73 10.50 10.01
C MET A 69 1.66 9.42 9.50
N ILE A 70 2.58 9.82 8.63
CA ILE A 70 3.69 9.03 8.12
C ILE A 70 4.97 9.69 8.64
N LYS A 71 5.83 8.92 9.27
CA LYS A 71 7.12 9.39 9.77
C LYS A 71 8.25 8.71 9.05
N HIS A 72 9.13 9.50 8.44
CA HIS A 72 10.42 9.08 7.90
C HIS A 72 11.53 9.89 8.54
N LYS A 73 12.78 9.47 8.29
CA LYS A 73 13.96 10.18 8.78
C LYS A 73 14.02 11.63 8.28
N ASN A 74 13.63 11.85 7.02
CA ASN A 74 13.83 13.14 6.33
C ASN A 74 12.53 13.89 6.04
N MET A 75 11.38 13.24 6.25
CA MET A 75 10.08 13.82 5.94
C MET A 75 8.99 13.24 6.84
N ASP A 76 8.10 14.09 7.31
CA ASP A 76 6.83 13.69 7.90
C ASP A 76 5.70 14.07 6.94
N ILE A 77 4.70 13.19 6.79
CA ILE A 77 3.46 13.48 6.06
C ILE A 77 2.32 13.43 7.06
N ILE A 78 1.66 14.56 7.26
CA ILE A 78 0.58 14.70 8.25
C ILE A 78 -0.70 15.06 7.50
N SER A 79 -1.80 14.38 7.79
CA SER A 79 -3.13 14.69 7.25
C SER A 79 -4.10 14.99 8.37
N ASP A 80 -4.77 16.13 8.29
CA ASP A 80 -5.87 16.53 9.20
C ASP A 80 -7.27 16.20 8.61
N GLY A 81 -7.31 15.59 7.42
CA GLY A 81 -8.53 15.25 6.70
C GLY A 81 -9.05 16.34 5.77
N LYS A 82 -8.47 17.54 5.81
CA LYS A 82 -8.68 18.61 4.82
C LYS A 82 -7.42 18.83 4.00
N LYS A 83 -6.27 18.84 4.66
CA LYS A 83 -4.96 19.15 4.08
C LYS A 83 -3.95 18.07 4.44
N ILE A 84 -2.96 17.95 3.57
CA ILE A 84 -1.79 17.13 3.75
C ILE A 84 -0.58 18.06 3.81
N TYR A 85 0.14 17.97 4.93
CA TYR A 85 1.33 18.73 5.24
C TYR A 85 2.52 17.81 5.05
N ASN A 86 3.35 18.10 4.05
CA ASN A 86 4.61 17.41 3.80
C ASN A 86 5.72 18.24 4.44
N VAL A 87 6.19 17.80 5.61
CA VAL A 87 7.22 18.46 6.39
C VAL A 87 8.57 17.86 6.01
N ILE A 88 9.43 18.64 5.36
CA ILE A 88 10.72 18.20 4.86
C ILE A 88 11.83 18.72 5.79
N HIS A 89 12.47 17.83 6.53
CA HIS A 89 13.35 18.21 7.64
C HIS A 89 14.70 18.80 7.17
N ASN A 90 15.24 18.32 6.05
CA ASN A 90 16.56 18.72 5.57
C ASN A 90 16.62 20.20 5.14
N ILE A 91 15.56 20.70 4.51
CA ILE A 91 15.41 22.09 4.03
C ILE A 91 14.50 22.92 4.94
N ARG A 92 13.92 22.30 5.97
CA ARG A 92 12.95 22.90 6.89
C ARG A 92 11.80 23.56 6.14
N GLU A 93 11.15 22.83 5.25
CA GLU A 93 10.03 23.33 4.45
C GLU A 93 8.75 22.53 4.74
N ILE A 94 7.61 23.20 4.69
CA ILE A 94 6.28 22.58 4.79
C ILE A 94 5.52 22.87 3.52
N ASN A 95 5.25 21.81 2.75
CA ASN A 95 4.44 21.86 1.55
C ASN A 95 3.01 21.41 1.86
N ILE A 96 2.06 22.31 1.65
CA ILE A 96 0.65 22.07 1.94
C ILE A 96 -0.08 21.69 0.64
N THR A 97 -0.85 20.62 0.69
CA THR A 97 -1.70 20.18 -0.42
C THR A 97 -3.10 19.87 0.07
N GLU A 98 -4.12 20.07 -0.77
CA GLU A 98 -5.50 19.67 -0.43
C GLU A 98 -5.62 18.13 -0.42
N TYR A 99 -6.29 17.59 0.60
CA TYR A 99 -6.45 16.14 0.78
C TYR A 99 -7.13 15.48 -0.42
N SER A 100 -8.08 16.17 -1.05
CA SER A 100 -8.77 15.70 -2.26
C SER A 100 -7.83 15.44 -3.44
N ASN A 101 -6.68 16.10 -3.48
CA ASN A 101 -5.78 16.06 -4.62
C ASN A 101 -4.73 14.96 -4.50
N ASN A 102 -4.37 14.53 -3.28
CA ASN A 102 -3.23 13.61 -3.09
C ASN A 102 -3.33 12.69 -1.85
N ASN A 103 -4.30 11.79 -1.81
CA ASN A 103 -4.45 10.81 -0.70
C ASN A 103 -3.87 9.41 -1.00
N LEU A 104 -3.00 9.30 -2.01
CA LEU A 104 -2.48 8.01 -2.50
C LEU A 104 -1.56 7.30 -1.49
N TRP A 105 -1.01 8.04 -0.54
CA TRP A 105 -0.12 7.50 0.50
C TRP A 105 -0.86 6.80 1.65
N ASN A 106 -2.19 6.91 1.74
CA ASN A 106 -2.96 6.27 2.79
C ASN A 106 -3.12 4.75 2.51
N PRO A 107 -2.61 3.85 3.37
CA PRO A 107 -2.77 2.41 3.25
C PRO A 107 -4.22 1.98 3.11
N ILE A 108 -5.17 2.65 3.76
CA ILE A 108 -6.60 2.33 3.62
C ILE A 108 -7.05 2.44 2.16
N ASN A 109 -6.56 3.44 1.43
CA ASN A 109 -6.87 3.59 0.01
C ASN A 109 -6.23 2.49 -0.84
N ILE A 110 -5.01 2.06 -0.47
CA ILE A 110 -4.32 0.93 -1.12
C ILE A 110 -5.10 -0.37 -0.93
N PHE A 111 -5.53 -0.68 0.30
CA PHE A 111 -6.32 -1.87 0.61
C PHE A 111 -7.74 -1.82 0.02
N LYS A 112 -8.39 -0.66 -0.02
CA LYS A 112 -9.65 -0.48 -0.75
C LYS A 112 -9.50 -0.77 -2.24
N ASN A 113 -8.42 -0.31 -2.86
CA ASN A 113 -8.12 -0.61 -4.26
C ASN A 113 -7.91 -2.10 -4.50
N LEU A 114 -7.19 -2.80 -3.59
CA LEU A 114 -7.07 -4.25 -3.62
C LEU A 114 -8.45 -4.92 -3.58
N LEU A 115 -9.30 -4.57 -2.62
CA LEU A 115 -10.63 -5.17 -2.46
C LEU A 115 -11.53 -4.98 -3.68
N ASN A 116 -11.56 -3.76 -4.23
CA ASN A 116 -12.38 -3.43 -5.40
C ASN A 116 -11.96 -4.21 -6.65
N ARG A 117 -10.69 -4.60 -6.74
CA ARG A 117 -10.09 -5.26 -7.91
C ARG A 117 -9.81 -6.74 -7.68
N LEU A 118 -10.10 -7.26 -6.49
CA LEU A 118 -9.76 -8.62 -6.11
C LEU A 118 -10.40 -9.65 -7.06
N ASN A 119 -11.65 -9.42 -7.47
CA ASN A 119 -12.37 -10.30 -8.40
C ASN A 119 -11.78 -10.34 -9.81
N SER A 120 -11.05 -9.30 -10.23
CA SER A 120 -10.41 -9.20 -11.54
C SER A 120 -8.88 -9.32 -11.45
N SER A 121 -8.37 -9.71 -10.28
CA SER A 121 -6.94 -9.87 -10.03
C SER A 121 -6.43 -11.24 -10.48
N ILE A 122 -5.15 -11.28 -10.85
CA ILE A 122 -4.43 -12.53 -11.07
C ILE A 122 -3.94 -13.02 -9.72
N ILE A 123 -4.36 -14.23 -9.33
CA ILE A 123 -3.90 -14.88 -8.09
C ILE A 123 -3.00 -16.04 -8.45
N SER A 124 -1.81 -16.05 -7.87
CA SER A 124 -0.84 -17.14 -8.03
C SER A 124 -0.36 -17.63 -6.67
N TYR A 125 -0.11 -18.94 -6.59
CA TYR A 125 0.28 -19.60 -5.35
C TYR A 125 1.72 -20.06 -5.47
N ASN A 126 2.58 -19.52 -4.63
CA ASN A 126 3.91 -20.04 -4.40
C ASN A 126 3.88 -20.96 -3.16
N LYS A 127 4.95 -21.72 -2.91
CA LYS A 127 5.12 -22.51 -1.69
C LYS A 127 5.05 -21.62 -0.45
N ASP A 128 5.62 -20.42 -0.53
CA ASP A 128 5.83 -19.56 0.64
C ASP A 128 4.82 -18.41 0.75
N TYR A 129 4.12 -18.05 -0.34
CA TYR A 129 3.19 -16.91 -0.35
C TYR A 129 2.07 -17.05 -1.39
N ILE A 130 1.03 -16.25 -1.21
CA ILE A 130 -0.03 -15.98 -2.19
C ILE A 130 0.27 -14.62 -2.82
N LEU A 131 0.34 -14.55 -4.15
CA LEU A 131 0.51 -13.30 -4.88
C LEU A 131 -0.81 -12.89 -5.53
N VAL A 132 -1.25 -11.68 -5.21
CA VAL A 132 -2.39 -11.01 -5.84
C VAL A 132 -1.87 -9.85 -6.68
N GLU A 133 -2.13 -9.88 -7.99
CA GLU A 133 -1.65 -8.89 -8.95
C GLU A 133 -2.81 -8.24 -9.71
N PHE A 134 -2.76 -6.92 -9.88
CA PHE A 134 -3.71 -6.20 -10.72
C PHE A 134 -3.09 -4.95 -11.38
N LEU A 135 -3.58 -4.63 -12.57
CA LEU A 135 -3.22 -3.44 -13.33
C LEU A 135 -4.26 -2.33 -13.09
N ILE A 136 -3.78 -1.11 -12.84
CA ILE A 136 -4.58 0.11 -12.95
C ILE A 136 -4.21 0.78 -14.27
N SER A 137 -4.98 0.48 -15.32
CA SER A 137 -4.68 0.89 -16.69
C SER A 137 -4.55 2.40 -16.86
N ASP A 138 -5.45 3.17 -16.24
CA ASP A 138 -5.45 4.65 -16.34
C ASP A 138 -4.18 5.29 -15.75
N LEU A 139 -3.52 4.60 -14.83
CA LEU A 139 -2.28 5.06 -14.20
C LEU A 139 -1.03 4.34 -14.75
N ASN A 140 -1.21 3.36 -15.63
CA ASN A 140 -0.15 2.46 -16.10
C ASN A 140 0.70 1.88 -14.95
N LYS A 141 0.01 1.46 -13.88
CA LYS A 141 0.61 0.97 -12.63
C LYS A 141 0.18 -0.47 -12.36
N VAL A 142 1.16 -1.34 -12.12
CA VAL A 142 0.93 -2.73 -11.68
C VAL A 142 1.17 -2.82 -10.17
N TYR A 143 0.17 -3.30 -9.46
CA TYR A 143 0.26 -3.59 -8.03
C TYR A 143 0.39 -5.10 -7.82
N LYS A 144 1.31 -5.48 -6.92
CA LYS A 144 1.51 -6.86 -6.47
C LYS A 144 1.47 -6.90 -4.95
N PHE A 145 0.56 -7.68 -4.41
CA PHE A 145 0.43 -7.94 -2.98
C PHE A 145 0.90 -9.35 -2.69
N PHE A 146 1.83 -9.48 -1.76
CA PHE A 146 2.34 -10.76 -1.29
C PHE A 146 1.77 -11.02 0.10
N LEU A 147 0.99 -12.08 0.20
CA LEU A 147 0.28 -12.50 1.39
C LEU A 147 0.88 -13.81 1.91
N ASP A 148 0.96 -13.95 3.23
CA ASP A 148 1.28 -15.23 3.86
C ASP A 148 0.07 -16.20 3.81
N ARG A 149 0.18 -17.36 4.47
CA ARG A 149 -0.91 -18.34 4.54
C ARG A 149 -2.07 -17.93 5.45
N ASN A 150 -1.87 -16.93 6.31
CA ASN A 150 -2.92 -16.31 7.11
C ASN A 150 -3.56 -15.10 6.38
N TYR A 151 -3.22 -14.91 5.10
CA TYR A 151 -3.65 -13.80 4.27
C TYR A 151 -3.16 -12.44 4.77
N ASP A 152 -2.11 -12.39 5.60
CA ASP A 152 -1.45 -11.16 6.03
C ASP A 152 -0.52 -10.67 4.93
N VAL A 153 -0.73 -9.43 4.49
CA VAL A 153 0.17 -8.79 3.52
C VAL A 153 1.48 -8.47 4.24
N PHE A 154 2.59 -9.01 3.74
CA PHE A 154 3.93 -8.71 4.25
C PHE A 154 4.78 -7.91 3.26
N LYS A 155 4.37 -7.86 1.98
CA LYS A 155 5.08 -7.11 0.94
C LYS A 155 4.13 -6.57 -0.13
N LEU A 156 4.39 -5.34 -0.54
CA LEU A 156 3.72 -4.64 -1.62
C LEU A 156 4.76 -4.24 -2.66
N GLU A 157 4.48 -4.48 -3.93
CA GLU A 157 5.26 -3.91 -5.03
C GLU A 157 4.36 -3.09 -5.95
N LEU A 158 4.83 -1.89 -6.29
CA LEU A 158 4.24 -1.01 -7.28
C LEU A 158 5.24 -0.80 -8.40
N THR A 159 4.87 -1.17 -9.62
CA THR A 159 5.68 -0.90 -10.81
C THR A 159 4.96 0.08 -11.71
N THR A 160 5.65 1.15 -12.12
CA THR A 160 5.14 2.11 -13.11
C THR A 160 5.82 1.86 -14.44
N SER A 161 5.07 1.38 -15.43
CA SER A 161 5.65 0.87 -16.69
C SER A 161 6.38 1.96 -17.48
N GLY A 162 5.89 3.20 -17.43
CA GLY A 162 6.49 4.33 -18.16
C GLY A 162 7.86 4.76 -17.63
N SER A 163 8.01 4.87 -16.30
CA SER A 163 9.27 5.32 -15.68
C SER A 163 10.22 4.17 -15.32
N LYS A 164 9.80 2.92 -15.52
CA LYS A 164 10.49 1.70 -15.04
C LYS A 164 10.84 1.77 -13.54
N SER A 165 10.10 2.57 -12.79
CA SER A 165 10.25 2.69 -11.34
C SER A 165 9.53 1.53 -10.66
N LYS A 166 10.17 0.98 -9.65
CA LYS A 166 9.63 -0.03 -8.77
C LYS A 166 9.74 0.45 -7.33
N THR A 167 8.60 0.62 -6.70
CA THR A 167 8.50 0.85 -5.26
C THR A 167 8.14 -0.46 -4.58
N THR A 168 8.91 -0.83 -3.56
CA THR A 168 8.67 -2.02 -2.74
C THR A 168 8.49 -1.59 -1.29
N ILE A 169 7.43 -2.07 -0.65
CA ILE A 169 7.14 -1.80 0.75
C ILE A 169 7.10 -3.15 1.47
N PHE A 170 7.98 -3.33 2.45
CA PHE A 170 7.98 -4.49 3.34
C PHE A 170 7.27 -4.11 4.63
N LEU A 171 6.16 -4.79 4.92
CA LEU A 171 5.34 -4.55 6.09
C LEU A 171 5.84 -5.44 7.24
N GLN A 172 6.08 -4.84 8.41
CA GLN A 172 6.61 -5.56 9.58
C GLN A 172 5.53 -5.79 10.63
N ASP A 173 4.76 -4.75 10.97
CA ASP A 173 3.79 -4.78 12.09
C ASP A 173 2.46 -4.12 11.69
N LEU A 174 1.80 -4.62 10.64
CA LEU A 174 0.50 -4.08 10.23
C LEU A 174 -0.61 -4.51 11.20
N ILE A 175 -1.18 -3.55 11.92
CA ILE A 175 -2.27 -3.78 12.86
C ILE A 175 -3.46 -2.92 12.47
N PHE A 176 -4.59 -3.55 12.16
CA PHE A 176 -5.86 -2.85 11.97
C PHE A 176 -6.65 -2.75 13.27
N SER A 177 -7.37 -1.64 13.45
CA SER A 177 -8.21 -1.43 14.62
C SER A 177 -9.40 -0.52 14.33
N ASN A 178 -10.32 -0.44 15.30
CA ASN A 178 -11.46 0.48 15.28
C ASN A 178 -11.16 1.84 15.96
N LYS A 179 -9.89 2.14 16.25
CA LYS A 179 -9.50 3.40 16.86
C LYS A 179 -9.80 4.58 15.92
N ILE A 180 -10.31 5.67 16.48
CA ILE A 180 -10.48 6.92 15.75
C ILE A 180 -9.24 7.77 16.01
N TYR A 181 -8.58 8.21 14.93
CA TYR A 181 -7.47 9.14 14.96
C TYR A 181 -7.96 10.54 14.58
N ASN A 182 -7.66 11.51 15.45
CA ASN A 182 -7.86 12.93 15.21
C ASN A 182 -6.48 13.61 15.24
N ILE A 183 -5.67 13.33 14.22
CA ILE A 183 -4.35 13.93 14.04
C ILE A 183 -4.59 15.33 13.48
N VAL A 184 -4.07 16.32 14.19
CA VAL A 184 -4.11 17.74 13.82
C VAL A 184 -2.68 18.18 13.53
N PHE A 185 -2.51 18.99 12.49
CA PHE A 185 -1.24 19.64 12.24
C PHE A 185 -1.06 20.82 13.21
N ASP A 186 -0.04 20.73 14.05
CA ASP A 186 0.33 21.78 14.99
C ASP A 186 1.62 22.47 14.52
N HIS A 187 1.47 23.70 14.04
CA HIS A 187 2.57 24.50 13.50
C HIS A 187 3.61 24.88 14.56
N SER A 188 3.26 24.91 15.86
CA SER A 188 4.20 25.27 16.92
C SER A 188 5.39 24.31 17.00
N ASN A 189 5.20 23.04 16.59
CA ASN A 189 6.28 22.06 16.50
C ASN A 189 7.26 22.32 15.33
N TYR A 190 6.91 23.25 14.43
CA TYR A 190 7.63 23.53 13.20
C TYR A 190 7.83 25.03 12.96
N GLU A 191 7.91 25.86 14.01
CA GLU A 191 8.04 27.32 13.89
C GLU A 191 9.24 27.76 13.05
N ASN A 192 10.33 26.98 13.07
CA ASN A 192 11.54 27.25 12.29
C ASN A 192 11.48 26.74 10.83
N TYR A 193 10.33 26.28 10.36
CA TYR A 193 10.14 25.77 9.01
C TYR A 193 9.44 26.82 8.13
N TYR A 194 9.91 26.94 6.90
CA TYR A 194 9.27 27.76 5.88
C TYR A 194 7.97 27.13 5.40
N LEU A 195 6.87 27.90 5.41
CA LEU A 195 5.55 27.42 5.03
C LEU A 195 5.25 27.78 3.57
N ASN A 196 5.33 26.80 2.68
CA ASN A 196 5.06 26.95 1.26
C ASN A 196 3.57 26.65 0.98
N LYS A 197 2.82 27.70 0.61
CA LYS A 197 1.41 27.60 0.21
C LYS A 197 1.35 27.50 -1.32
N LEU A 198 1.27 26.29 -1.85
CA LEU A 198 0.94 26.02 -3.26
C LEU A 198 -0.57 25.96 -3.46
#